data_AF-C0XNT2-F1
#
_entry.id   AF-C0XNT2-F1
#
_cell.length_a   1.000
_cell.length_b   1.000
_cell.length_c   1.000
_cell.angle_alpha   90.00
_cell.angle_beta   90.00
_cell.angle_gamma   90.00
#
_symmetry.space_group_name_H-M   'P 1'
#
loop_
_entity.id
_entity.type
_entity.pdbx_description
1 polymer ?
#
loop_
_entity_poly.entity_id
_entity_poly.type
_entity_poly.pdbx_seq_one_letter_code
_entity_poly.pdbx_strand_id
1 'polypeptide(L)'
;MTNKTTKTNDIDFSIIRERALRNIREDLITEWSSVYPSELIEESFEAVKAQHKDRANIEDFIPVLVEAEMKERLRSRDLDVPA
;
A
#
# COMPACT_ATOMS: atom_id res chain seq x y z
N MET A 1 -18.42 26.91 27.12
CA MET A 1 -17.85 25.57 26.86
C MET A 1 -17.70 25.41 25.36
N THR A 2 -16.49 25.59 24.84
CA THR A 2 -16.19 25.47 23.40
C THR A 2 -15.63 24.07 23.14
N ASN A 3 -16.43 23.22 22.50
CA ASN A 3 -15.97 21.92 22.03
C ASN A 3 -14.98 22.14 20.89
N LYS A 4 -13.71 21.83 21.15
CA LYS A 4 -12.64 21.85 20.17
C LYS A 4 -12.74 20.55 19.37
N THR A 5 -13.43 20.60 18.23
CA THR A 5 -13.50 19.48 17.28
C THR A 5 -12.10 19.19 16.76
N THR A 6 -11.46 18.14 17.25
CA THR A 6 -10.26 17.57 16.66
C THR A 6 -10.62 17.06 15.27
N LYS A 7 -10.18 17.77 14.23
CA LYS A 7 -10.16 17.23 12.87
C LYS A 7 -9.22 16.03 12.89
N THR A 8 -9.78 14.83 12.91
CA THR A 8 -9.07 13.62 12.51
C THR A 8 -8.56 13.90 11.10
N ASN A 9 -7.24 13.91 10.90
CA ASN A 9 -6.67 13.93 9.55
C ASN A 9 -7.12 12.62 8.91
N ASP A 10 -8.21 12.67 8.16
CA ASP A 10 -8.76 11.52 7.46
C ASP A 10 -7.82 11.25 6.29
N ILE A 11 -6.81 10.42 6.54
CA ILE A 11 -5.84 10.01 5.55
C ILE A 11 -6.61 9.23 4.50
N ASP A 12 -6.64 9.75 3.27
CA ASP A 12 -7.26 9.04 2.16
C ASP A 12 -6.42 7.81 1.81
N PHE A 13 -6.82 6.67 2.39
CA PHE A 13 -6.18 5.38 2.16
C PHE A 13 -6.25 4.93 0.69
N SER A 14 -7.09 5.53 -0.15
CA SER A 14 -7.08 5.23 -1.59
C SER A 14 -5.77 5.68 -2.25
N ILE A 15 -5.23 6.83 -1.85
CA ILE A 15 -3.97 7.38 -2.39
C ILE A 15 -2.78 6.54 -1.94
N ILE A 16 -2.78 6.09 -0.68
CA ILE A 16 -1.70 5.24 -0.13
C ILE A 16 -1.71 3.87 -0.82
N ARG A 17 -2.89 3.26 -1.01
CA ARG A 17 -3.03 1.98 -1.70
C ARG A 17 -2.55 2.04 -3.16
N GLU A 18 -2.95 3.08 -3.90
CA GLU A 18 -2.51 3.26 -5.30
C GLU A 18 -0.99 3.46 -5.42
N ARG A 19 -0.38 4.21 -4.49
CA ARG A 19 1.09 4.36 -4.45
C ARG A 19 1.80 3.05 -4.14
N ALA A 20 1.30 2.28 -3.17
CA ALA A 20 1.89 0.99 -2.81
C ALA A 20 1.81 0.00 -3.99
N LEU A 21 0.65 -0.11 -4.63
CA LEU A 21 0.46 -0.99 -5.79
C LEU A 21 1.36 -0.59 -6.97
N ARG A 22 1.51 0.71 -7.23
CA ARG A 22 2.45 1.18 -8.26
C ARG A 22 3.88 0.77 -7.96
N ASN A 23 4.36 0.99 -6.74
CA ASN A 23 5.72 0.63 -6.36
C ASN A 23 5.96 -0.88 -6.47
N ILE A 24 5.01 -1.71 -5.99
CA ILE A 24 5.11 -3.17 -6.12
C ILE A 24 5.19 -3.58 -7.60
N ARG A 25 4.39 -2.97 -8.47
CA ARG A 25 4.43 -3.24 -9.90
C ARG A 25 5.78 -2.87 -10.52
N GLU A 26 6.32 -1.70 -10.17
CA GLU A 26 7.62 -1.22 -10.64
C GLU A 26 8.77 -2.14 -10.16
N ASP A 27 8.71 -2.60 -8.90
CA ASP A 27 9.68 -3.55 -8.34
C ASP A 27 9.63 -4.89 -9.09
N LEU A 28 8.43 -5.43 -9.34
CA LEU A 28 8.25 -6.70 -10.07
C LEU A 28 8.74 -6.61 -11.51
N ILE A 29 8.47 -5.51 -12.22
CA ILE A 29 8.99 -5.29 -13.57
C ILE A 29 10.52 -5.21 -13.54
N THR A 30 11.08 -4.48 -12.58
CA THR A 30 12.53 -4.33 -12.45
C THR A 30 13.22 -5.67 -12.21
N GLU A 31 12.66 -6.49 -11.30
CA GLU A 31 13.24 -7.78 -10.93
C GLU A 31 13.11 -8.82 -12.05
N TRP A 32 11.96 -8.89 -12.73
CA TRP A 32 11.62 -10.01 -13.61
C TRP A 32 11.68 -9.72 -15.10
N SER A 33 11.92 -8.47 -15.51
CA SER A 33 11.99 -8.09 -16.94
C SER A 33 13.11 -8.79 -17.74
N SER A 34 14.09 -9.37 -17.06
CA SER A 34 15.13 -10.21 -17.69
C SER A 34 14.63 -11.61 -18.10
N VAL A 35 13.52 -12.06 -17.52
CA VAL A 35 12.93 -13.40 -17.72
C VAL A 35 11.62 -13.32 -18.50
N TYR A 36 10.80 -12.30 -18.23
CA TYR A 36 9.49 -12.11 -18.86
C TYR A 36 9.38 -10.71 -19.46
N PRO A 37 8.60 -10.52 -20.55
CA PRO A 37 8.30 -9.18 -21.06
C PRO A 37 7.61 -8.32 -19.99
N SER A 38 8.04 -7.07 -19.84
CA SER A 38 7.47 -6.13 -18.87
C SER A 38 5.95 -5.93 -19.06
N GLU A 39 5.49 -5.92 -20.31
CA GLU A 39 4.07 -5.83 -20.66
C GLU A 39 3.26 -7.01 -20.10
N LEU A 40 3.81 -8.23 -20.19
CA LEU A 40 3.16 -9.44 -19.66
C LEU A 40 3.10 -9.41 -18.13
N ILE A 41 4.14 -8.88 -17.47
CA ILE A 41 4.17 -8.68 -16.01
C ILE A 41 3.10 -7.66 -15.60
N GLU A 42 2.99 -6.53 -16.30
CA GLU A 42 1.99 -5.50 -16.02
C GLU A 42 0.56 -6.02 -16.22
N GLU A 43 0.26 -6.68 -17.33
CA GLU A 43 -1.06 -7.26 -17.58
C GLU A 43 -1.45 -8.29 -16.52
N SER A 44 -0.51 -9.16 -16.14
CA SER A 44 -0.72 -10.16 -15.09
C SER A 44 -0.95 -9.51 -13.72
N PHE A 45 -0.20 -8.45 -13.40
CA PHE A 45 -0.36 -7.70 -12.17
C PHE A 45 -1.75 -7.06 -12.07
N GLU A 46 -2.21 -6.38 -13.12
CA GLU A 46 -3.55 -5.77 -13.13
C GLU A 46 -4.67 -6.81 -13.05
N ALA A 47 -4.51 -7.97 -13.68
CA ALA A 47 -5.46 -9.08 -13.58
C ALA A 47 -5.54 -9.64 -12.14
N VAL A 48 -4.40 -9.83 -11.47
CA VAL A 48 -4.34 -10.27 -10.06
C VAL A 48 -4.94 -9.21 -9.14
N LYS A 49 -4.62 -7.93 -9.35
CA LYS A 49 -5.21 -6.79 -8.61
C LYS A 49 -6.73 -6.80 -8.72
N ALA A 50 -7.28 -6.99 -9.92
CA ALA A 50 -8.72 -7.05 -10.14
C ALA A 50 -9.36 -8.24 -9.39
N GLN A 51 -8.77 -9.44 -9.46
CA GLN A 51 -9.26 -10.63 -8.77
C GLN A 51 -9.31 -10.45 -7.24
N HIS A 52 -8.28 -9.80 -6.67
CA HIS A 52 -8.26 -9.50 -5.24
C HIS A 52 -9.24 -8.39 -4.87
N LYS A 53 -9.42 -7.37 -5.72
CA LYS A 53 -10.38 -6.29 -5.46
C LYS A 53 -11.81 -6.81 -5.27
N ASP A 54 -12.19 -7.86 -6.00
CA ASP A 54 -13.53 -8.44 -5.95
C ASP A 54 -13.74 -9.40 -4.76
N ARG A 55 -12.67 -9.85 -4.10
CA ARG A 55 -12.70 -10.92 -3.10
C ARG A 55 -12.12 -10.55 -1.74
N ALA A 56 -11.28 -9.52 -1.68
CA ALA A 56 -10.54 -9.15 -0.49
C ALA A 56 -11.44 -8.43 0.51
N ASN A 57 -11.33 -8.84 1.77
CA ASN A 57 -11.89 -8.10 2.90
C ASN A 57 -10.82 -7.16 3.48
N ILE A 58 -11.24 -6.16 4.26
CA ILE A 58 -10.33 -5.17 4.86
C ILE A 58 -9.19 -5.84 5.66
N GLU A 59 -9.46 -7.00 6.28
CA GLU A 59 -8.48 -7.77 7.06
C GLU A 59 -7.30 -8.27 6.21
N ASP A 60 -7.53 -8.59 4.93
CA ASP A 60 -6.48 -9.06 4.01
C ASP A 60 -5.44 -7.97 3.71
N PHE A 61 -5.78 -6.70 3.94
CA PHE A 61 -4.89 -5.55 3.73
C PHE A 61 -4.11 -5.14 4.99
N ILE A 62 -4.45 -5.65 6.17
CA ILE A 62 -3.79 -5.27 7.44
C ILE A 62 -2.27 -5.50 7.39
N PRO A 63 -1.75 -6.67 6.94
CA PRO A 63 -0.31 -6.90 6.91
C PRO A 63 0.45 -5.89 6.02
N VAL A 64 -0.13 -5.54 4.87
CA VAL A 64 0.46 -4.57 3.92
C VAL A 64 0.45 -3.16 4.50
N LEU A 65 -0.63 -2.78 5.19
CA LEU A 65 -0.74 -1.48 5.85
C LEU A 65 0.26 -1.35 7.00
N VAL A 66 0.39 -2.38 7.84
CA VAL A 66 1.39 -2.43 8.92
C VAL A 66 2.80 -2.32 8.35
N GLU A 67 3.12 -3.05 7.28
CA GLU A 67 4.44 -2.97 6.66
C GLU A 67 4.73 -1.58 6.09
N ALA A 68 3.78 -0.97 5.39
CA ALA A 68 3.95 0.36 4.81
C ALA A 68 4.16 1.44 5.89
N GLU A 69 3.35 1.41 6.95
CA GLU A 69 3.47 2.34 8.07
C GLU A 69 4.78 2.15 8.83
N MET A 70 5.17 0.90 9.10
CA MET A 70 6.44 0.61 9.78
C MET A 70 7.66 1.01 8.96
N LYS A 71 7.63 0.82 7.64
CA LYS A 71 8.71 1.31 6.75
C LYS A 71 8.86 2.83 6.83
N GLU A 72 7.74 3.56 6.90
CA GLU A 72 7.79 5.02 7.03
C GLU A 72 8.33 5.46 8.39
N ARG A 73 7.82 4.87 9.47
CA ARG A 73 8.30 5.07 10.85
C ARG A 73 9.80 4.80 10.99
N LEU A 74 10.29 3.73 10.37
CA LEU A 74 11.73 3.41 10.33
C LEU A 74 12.55 4.48 9.61
N ARG A 75 12.05 5.01 8.48
CA ARG A 75 12.73 6.09 7.74
C ARG A 75 12.75 7.41 8.51
N SER A 76 11.65 7.75 9.16
CA SER A 76 11.53 8.97 9.98
C SER A 76 12.18 8.84 11.36
N ARG A 77 12.66 7.64 11.72
CA ARG A 77 13.16 7.29 13.06
C ARG A 77 12.11 7.52 14.16
N ASP A 78 10.84 7.42 13.78
CA ASP A 78 9.68 7.61 14.64
C ASP A 78 9.14 6.24 15.07
N LEU A 79 9.81 5.64 16.05
CA LEU A 79 9.49 4.30 16.55
C LEU A 79 8.76 4.33 17.90
N ASP A 80 8.27 5.50 18.32
CA ASP A 80 7.48 5.59 19.54
C ASP A 80 6.16 4.83 19.36
N VAL A 81 5.92 3.88 20.26
CA VAL A 81 4.64 3.19 20.39
C VAL A 81 3.77 4.05 21.32
N PRO A 82 2.66 4.63 20.83
CA PRO A 82 1.73 5.32 21.71
C PRO A 82 1.19 4.29 22.73
N ALA A 83 1.25 4.64 24.01
CA ALA A 83 0.72 3.86 25.12
C ALA A 83 -0.80 3.72 25.07
#